data_AF-A0A941ZU84-F1
#
_entry.id   AF-A0A941ZU84-F1
#
_cell.length_a   1.000
_cell.length_b   1.000
_cell.length_c   1.000
_cell.angle_alpha   90.00
_cell.angle_beta   90.00
_cell.angle_gamma   90.00
#
_symmetry.space_group_name_H-M   'P 1'
#
loop_
_entity.id
_entity.type
_entity.pdbx_description
1 polymer ?
#
loop_
_entity_poly.entity_id
_entity_poly.type
_entity_poly.pdbx_seq_one_letter_code
_entity_poly.pdbx_strand_id
1 'polypeptide(L)'
;MLHVSTDINQLIREPVTDPDFPYAPLDWSKGDAMKIAHEEGLELTEAHWEAVRALQNYYAHHEDETVINLRELHDALDEYFHQKGGLKYLYTLFPGGPIAQSCRLAGLKAPFIATDPSFGSVA
;
A
#
# COMPACT_ATOMS: atom_id res chain seq x y z
N MET A 1 32.93 -17.73 -34.88
CA MET A 1 31.67 -17.87 -34.14
C MET A 1 32.00 -17.57 -32.69
N LEU A 2 31.88 -16.30 -32.29
CA LEU A 2 32.27 -15.84 -30.96
C LEU A 2 31.15 -16.20 -29.99
N HIS A 3 31.49 -16.98 -28.97
CA HIS A 3 30.59 -17.36 -27.88
C HIS A 3 30.20 -16.08 -27.12
N VAL A 4 28.90 -15.75 -27.15
CA VAL A 4 28.32 -14.77 -26.24
C VAL A 4 28.21 -15.46 -24.89
N SER A 5 29.22 -15.26 -24.03
CA SER A 5 29.09 -15.55 -22.61
C SER A 5 28.10 -14.55 -22.03
N THR A 6 26.83 -14.91 -22.00
CA THR A 6 25.84 -14.23 -21.18
C THR A 6 26.27 -14.41 -19.74
N ASP A 7 26.76 -13.34 -19.11
CA ASP A 7 27.06 -13.27 -17.69
C ASP A 7 25.82 -13.72 -16.89
N ILE A 8 25.88 -14.94 -16.35
CA ILE A 8 24.83 -15.57 -15.53
C ILE A 8 24.66 -14.82 -14.19
N ASN A 9 25.57 -13.92 -13.84
CA ASN A 9 25.57 -13.15 -12.58
C ASN A 9 24.55 -12.01 -12.51
N GLN A 10 23.69 -11.82 -13.52
CA GLN A 10 22.62 -10.80 -13.50
C GLN A 10 21.23 -11.32 -13.09
N LEU A 11 21.07 -12.63 -12.84
CA LEU A 11 19.73 -13.25 -12.74
C LEU A 11 19.25 -13.65 -11.34
N ILE A 12 19.95 -13.27 -10.27
CA ILE A 12 19.41 -13.41 -8.91
C ILE A 12 19.68 -12.11 -8.16
N ARG A 13 18.91 -11.07 -8.49
CA ARG A 13 18.67 -10.01 -7.52
C ARG A 13 17.70 -10.63 -6.53
N GLU A 14 18.22 -11.15 -5.42
CA GLU A 14 17.35 -11.52 -4.29
C GLU A 14 16.43 -10.32 -4.04
N PRO A 15 15.10 -10.53 -3.91
CA PRO A 15 14.23 -9.44 -3.53
C PRO A 15 14.72 -8.95 -2.17
N VAL A 16 15.36 -7.78 -2.16
CA VAL A 16 15.78 -7.13 -0.93
C VAL A 16 14.49 -6.60 -0.34
N THR A 17 13.80 -7.43 0.44
CA THR A 17 12.65 -7.02 1.22
C THR A 17 13.13 -5.95 2.20
N ASP A 18 12.52 -4.77 2.16
CA ASP A 18 12.84 -3.69 3.09
C ASP A 18 12.47 -4.17 4.50
N PRO A 19 13.41 -4.20 5.48
CA PRO A 19 13.12 -4.65 6.83
C PRO A 19 12.05 -3.81 7.53
N ASP A 20 11.84 -2.56 7.11
CA ASP A 20 10.76 -1.71 7.63
C ASP A 20 9.38 -2.11 7.07
N PHE A 21 9.33 -2.88 5.97
CA PHE A 21 8.12 -3.32 5.28
C PHE A 21 8.14 -4.84 4.99
N PRO A 22 8.13 -5.69 6.05
CA PRO A 22 8.32 -7.14 5.91
C PRO A 22 7.18 -7.85 5.14
N TYR A 23 6.02 -7.21 5.04
CA TYR A 23 4.82 -7.73 4.36
C TYR A 23 4.55 -7.03 3.02
N ALA A 24 5.51 -6.26 2.51
CA ALA A 24 5.35 -5.61 1.21
C ALA A 24 5.23 -6.65 0.09
N PRO A 25 4.43 -6.37 -0.96
CA PRO A 25 4.44 -7.16 -2.18
C PRO A 25 5.84 -7.25 -2.78
N LEU A 26 6.15 -8.36 -3.45
CA LEU A 26 7.50 -8.64 -3.98
C LEU A 26 8.05 -7.53 -4.90
N ASP A 27 7.18 -6.94 -5.71
CA ASP A 27 7.54 -5.89 -6.69
C ASP A 27 7.33 -4.47 -6.13
N TRP A 28 7.04 -4.34 -4.84
CA TRP A 28 6.85 -3.04 -4.21
C TRP A 28 8.18 -2.46 -3.73
N SER A 29 8.32 -1.15 -3.86
CA SER A 29 9.42 -0.40 -3.24
C SER A 29 8.93 0.91 -2.65
N LYS A 30 9.59 1.36 -1.57
CA LYS A 30 9.33 2.67 -0.97
C LYS A 30 9.48 3.81 -1.99
N GLY A 31 10.41 3.67 -2.94
CA GLY A 31 10.64 4.63 -4.02
C GLY A 31 9.46 4.74 -4.98
N ASP A 32 8.79 3.63 -5.31
CA ASP A 32 7.60 3.67 -6.18
C ASP A 32 6.38 4.24 -5.45
N ALA A 33 6.21 3.92 -4.16
CA ALA A 33 5.20 4.56 -3.32
C ALA A 33 5.39 6.08 -3.25
N MET A 34 6.63 6.56 -3.12
CA MET A 34 6.95 8.00 -3.13
C MET A 34 6.62 8.68 -4.47
N LYS A 35 6.85 8.00 -5.61
CA LYS A 35 6.47 8.54 -6.93
C LYS A 35 4.95 8.69 -7.05
N ILE A 36 4.20 7.66 -6.66
CA ILE A 36 2.73 7.69 -6.67
C ILE A 36 2.21 8.84 -5.79
N ALA A 37 2.76 8.99 -4.57
CA ALA A 37 2.37 10.08 -3.69
C ALA A 37 2.68 11.46 -4.29
N HIS A 38 3.84 11.61 -4.93
CA HIS A 38 4.20 12.85 -5.61
C HIS A 38 3.23 13.20 -6.76
N GLU A 39 2.83 12.21 -7.56
CA GLU A 39 1.83 12.37 -8.62
C GLU A 39 0.44 12.75 -8.08
N GLU A 40 0.10 12.28 -6.88
CA GLU A 40 -1.14 12.64 -6.18
C GLU A 40 -1.04 13.94 -5.35
N GLY A 41 0.12 14.62 -5.37
CA GLY A 41 0.36 15.84 -4.58
C GLY A 41 0.38 15.60 -3.06
N LEU A 42 0.69 14.37 -2.64
CA LEU A 42 0.69 13.93 -1.24
C LEU A 42 2.11 13.86 -0.68
N GLU A 43 2.34 14.50 0.47
CA GLU A 43 3.62 14.41 1.21
C GLU A 43 3.59 13.24 2.21
N LEU A 44 4.47 12.26 2.01
CA LEU A 44 4.52 11.07 2.86
C LEU A 44 5.31 11.32 4.14
N THR A 45 4.58 11.46 5.24
CA THR A 45 5.11 11.45 6.62
C THR A 45 5.15 10.03 7.21
N GLU A 46 5.73 9.87 8.39
CA GLU A 46 5.77 8.58 9.09
C GLU A 46 4.38 7.99 9.36
N ALA A 47 3.37 8.84 9.57
CA ALA A 47 1.99 8.40 9.74
C ALA A 47 1.42 7.72 8.49
N HIS A 48 1.83 8.16 7.30
CA HIS A 48 1.43 7.53 6.05
C HIS A 48 2.10 6.15 5.91
N TRP A 49 3.38 6.06 6.27
CA TRP A 49 4.12 4.80 6.24
C TRP A 49 3.55 3.79 7.24
N GLU A 50 3.07 4.23 8.39
CA GLU A 50 2.36 3.38 9.35
C GLU A 50 1.08 2.78 8.75
N ALA A 51 0.26 3.58 8.06
CA ALA A 51 -0.93 3.07 7.38
C ALA A 51 -0.59 2.10 6.24
N VAL A 52 0.47 2.37 5.47
CA VAL A 52 0.98 1.46 4.43
C VAL A 52 1.39 0.11 5.03
N ARG A 53 2.17 0.11 6.12
CA ARG A 53 2.58 -1.13 6.81
C ARG A 53 1.38 -1.87 7.39
N ALA A 54 0.42 -1.16 7.99
CA ALA A 54 -0.79 -1.75 8.53
C ALA A 54 -1.58 -2.50 7.44
N LEU A 55 -1.68 -1.91 6.24
CA LEU A 55 -2.33 -2.53 5.09
C LEU A 55 -1.58 -3.74 4.55
N GLN A 56 -0.27 -3.63 4.36
CA GLN A 56 0.56 -4.74 3.91
C GLN A 56 0.46 -5.92 4.88
N ASN A 57 0.53 -5.64 6.19
CA ASN A 57 0.32 -6.65 7.22
C ASN A 57 -1.09 -7.26 7.15
N TYR A 58 -2.14 -6.43 7.03
CA TYR A 58 -3.51 -6.92 6.89
C TYR A 58 -3.65 -7.87 5.70
N TYR A 59 -3.22 -7.46 4.51
CA TYR A 59 -3.34 -8.27 3.30
C TYR A 59 -2.53 -9.56 3.37
N ALA A 60 -1.32 -9.54 3.94
CA ALA A 60 -0.53 -10.75 4.12
C ALA A 60 -1.21 -11.78 5.04
N HIS A 61 -2.02 -11.34 6.01
CA HIS A 61 -2.79 -12.24 6.89
C HIS A 61 -4.13 -12.69 6.30
N HIS A 62 -4.51 -12.17 5.14
CA HIS A 62 -5.75 -12.51 4.42
C HIS A 62 -5.46 -13.00 2.99
N GLU A 63 -4.25 -13.50 2.73
CA GLU A 63 -3.81 -13.92 1.40
C GLU A 63 -4.59 -15.12 0.83
N ASP A 64 -5.18 -15.94 1.70
CA ASP A 64 -6.03 -17.08 1.34
C ASP A 64 -7.43 -16.64 0.84
N GLU A 65 -7.80 -15.37 0.99
CA GLU A 65 -9.09 -14.86 0.56
C GLU A 65 -9.07 -14.47 -0.93
N THR A 66 -10.05 -14.96 -1.69
CA THR A 66 -10.22 -14.59 -3.10
C THR A 66 -10.45 -13.08 -3.28
N VAL A 67 -11.06 -12.41 -2.29
CA VAL A 67 -11.39 -10.98 -2.31
C VAL A 67 -11.38 -10.40 -0.90
N ILE A 68 -10.68 -9.28 -0.70
CA ILE A 68 -10.74 -8.52 0.56
C ILE A 68 -12.10 -7.84 0.72
N ASN A 69 -12.75 -8.10 1.86
CA ASN A 69 -13.99 -7.45 2.24
C ASN A 69 -13.73 -6.00 2.70
N LEU A 70 -14.33 -5.03 2.01
CA LEU A 70 -14.14 -3.61 2.33
C LEU A 70 -14.58 -3.25 3.75
N ARG A 71 -15.68 -3.82 4.24
CA ARG A 71 -16.19 -3.48 5.59
C ARG A 71 -15.22 -3.95 6.66
N GLU A 72 -14.70 -5.16 6.52
CA GLU A 72 -13.73 -5.71 7.48
C GLU A 72 -12.42 -4.94 7.44
N LEU A 73 -11.95 -4.57 6.25
CA LEU A 73 -10.77 -3.72 6.11
C LEU A 73 -11.00 -2.34 6.74
N HIS A 74 -12.17 -1.74 6.51
CA HIS A 74 -12.55 -0.47 7.11
C HIS A 74 -12.53 -0.56 8.64
N ASP A 75 -13.19 -1.56 9.22
CA ASP A 75 -13.29 -1.74 10.67
C ASP A 75 -11.91 -2.04 11.30
N ALA A 76 -11.08 -2.84 10.62
CA ALA A 76 -9.72 -3.12 11.05
C ALA A 76 -8.83 -1.87 11.09
N LEU A 77 -8.93 -1.01 10.08
CA LEU A 77 -8.22 0.27 10.06
C LEU A 77 -8.76 1.25 11.09
N ASP A 78 -10.08 1.29 11.32
CA ASP A 78 -10.67 2.15 12.36
C ASP A 78 -10.15 1.79 13.74
N GLU A 79 -10.11 0.49 14.04
CA GLU A 79 -9.61 -0.05 15.31
C GLU A 79 -8.11 0.18 15.45
N TYR A 80 -7.31 -0.13 14.42
CA TYR A 80 -5.85 0.06 14.46
C TYR A 80 -5.46 1.51 14.77
N PHE A 81 -6.18 2.48 14.18
CA PHE A 81 -5.94 3.90 14.36
C PHE A 81 -6.83 4.54 15.42
N HIS A 82 -7.57 3.77 16.23
CA HIS A 82 -8.57 4.29 17.16
C HIS A 82 -8.01 5.37 18.10
N GLN A 83 -6.83 5.14 18.67
CA GLN A 83 -6.15 6.09 19.58
C GLN A 83 -5.77 7.42 18.90
N LYS A 84 -5.71 7.45 17.57
CA LYS A 84 -5.42 8.64 16.75
C LYS A 84 -6.68 9.27 16.15
N GLY A 85 -7.85 8.66 16.31
CA GLY A 85 -9.12 9.11 15.74
C GLY A 85 -9.69 8.23 14.63
N GLY A 86 -9.15 7.02 14.44
CA GLY A 86 -9.67 6.01 13.52
C GLY A 86 -9.66 6.45 12.06
N LEU A 87 -10.69 6.10 11.30
CA LEU A 87 -10.82 6.48 9.89
C LEU A 87 -10.82 7.98 9.67
N LYS A 88 -11.39 8.77 10.61
CA LYS A 88 -11.37 10.24 10.50
C LYS A 88 -9.94 10.78 10.48
N TYR A 89 -9.03 10.17 11.23
CA TYR A 89 -7.61 10.50 11.18
C TYR A 89 -7.00 10.11 9.84
N LEU A 90 -7.30 8.93 9.32
CA LEU A 90 -6.81 8.50 8.01
C LEU A 90 -7.30 9.40 6.86
N TYR A 91 -8.48 9.99 6.95
CA TYR A 91 -8.93 11.02 5.99
C TYR A 91 -8.07 12.29 6.01
N THR A 92 -7.41 12.60 7.13
CA THR A 92 -6.47 13.74 7.20
C THR A 92 -5.13 13.43 6.54
N LEU A 93 -4.74 12.14 6.52
CA LEU A 93 -3.54 11.66 5.83
C LEU A 93 -3.81 11.45 4.33
N PHE A 94 -4.99 10.94 3.98
CA PHE A 94 -5.32 10.49 2.63
C PHE A 94 -6.62 11.16 2.17
N PRO A 95 -6.56 12.44 1.73
CA PRO A 95 -7.73 13.24 1.41
C PRO A 95 -8.50 12.75 0.16
N GLY A 96 -7.85 12.04 -0.75
CA GLY A 96 -8.46 11.39 -1.92
C GLY A 96 -9.11 10.04 -1.62
N GLY A 97 -9.26 9.70 -0.34
CA GLY A 97 -9.90 8.48 0.13
C GLY A 97 -8.89 7.56 0.81
N PRO A 98 -9.04 7.28 2.12
CA PRO A 98 -8.03 6.58 2.91
C PRO A 98 -7.71 5.21 2.35
N ILE A 99 -8.72 4.36 2.16
CA ILE A 99 -8.50 3.00 1.66
C ILE A 99 -7.93 3.02 0.24
N ALA A 100 -8.46 3.87 -0.65
CA ALA A 100 -8.03 3.88 -2.04
C ALA A 100 -6.57 4.34 -2.20
N GLN A 101 -6.21 5.48 -1.60
CA GLN A 101 -4.85 6.03 -1.68
C GLN A 101 -3.84 5.15 -0.96
N SER A 102 -4.13 4.74 0.27
CA SER A 102 -3.19 3.94 1.05
C SER A 102 -2.98 2.54 0.47
N CYS A 103 -4.01 1.89 -0.12
CA CYS A 103 -3.82 0.65 -0.87
C CYS A 103 -2.91 0.84 -2.09
N ARG A 104 -3.11 1.91 -2.88
CA ARG A 104 -2.24 2.21 -4.03
C ARG A 104 -0.79 2.40 -3.60
N LEU A 105 -0.57 3.19 -2.56
CA LEU A 105 0.77 3.44 -2.00
C LEU A 105 1.40 2.18 -1.41
N ALA A 106 0.59 1.26 -0.87
CA ALA A 106 1.04 -0.02 -0.33
C ALA A 106 1.34 -1.08 -1.41
N GLY A 107 1.07 -0.80 -2.69
CA GLY A 107 1.20 -1.78 -3.78
C GLY A 107 0.09 -2.82 -3.79
N LEU A 108 -1.06 -2.51 -3.19
CA LEU A 108 -2.16 -3.46 -2.97
C LEU A 108 -3.35 -3.10 -3.85
N LYS A 109 -4.09 -4.13 -4.27
CA LYS A 109 -5.34 -3.94 -4.98
C LYS A 109 -6.43 -3.47 -4.01
N ALA A 110 -6.88 -2.23 -4.20
CA ALA A 110 -8.03 -1.70 -3.46
C ALA A 110 -9.32 -2.47 -3.81
N PRO A 111 -10.25 -2.64 -2.84
CA PRO A 111 -11.58 -3.15 -3.14
C PRO A 111 -12.31 -2.26 -4.17
N PHE A 112 -13.01 -2.88 -5.13
CA PHE A 112 -13.58 -2.18 -6.31
C PHE A 112 -14.39 -0.92 -5.97
N ILE A 113 -15.23 -0.99 -4.94
CA ILE A 113 -16.09 0.14 -4.54
C ILE A 113 -15.32 1.32 -3.91
N ALA A 114 -14.11 1.08 -3.37
CA ALA A 114 -13.28 2.15 -2.83
C ALA A 114 -12.62 3.01 -3.92
N THR A 115 -12.63 2.56 -5.18
CA THR A 115 -12.02 3.28 -6.32
C THR A 115 -13.01 4.18 -7.07
N ASP A 116 -14.29 4.19 -6.69
CA ASP A 116 -15.29 5.06 -7.31
C ASP A 116 -15.14 6.52 -6.78
N PRO A 117 -14.82 7.50 -7.65
CA PRO A 117 -14.68 8.90 -7.26
C PRO A 117 -15.94 9.49 -6.60
N SER A 118 -17.10 8.88 -6.86
CA SER A 118 -18.40 9.28 -6.30
C SER A 118 -18.51 9.05 -4.79
N PHE A 119 -17.66 8.19 -4.22
CA PHE A 119 -17.63 7.88 -2.79
C PHE A 119 -16.52 8.62 -2.02
N GLY A 120 -15.61 9.32 -2.71
CA GLY A 120 -14.39 9.90 -2.10
C GLY A 120 -14.15 11.39 -2.37
N SER A 121 -15.03 12.07 -3.11
CA SER A 121 -14.85 13.49 -3.43
C SER A 121 -15.89 14.35 -2.71
N VAL A 122 -15.74 14.53 -1.39
CA VAL A 122 -16.25 15.73 -0.73
C VAL A 122 -15.09 16.71 -0.61
N ALA A 123 -14.92 17.50 -1.68
CA ALA A 123 -14.21 18.77 -1.60
C ALA A 123 -15.01 19.76 -0.74
#